data_AF-A0A0W8EXC7-F1
#
_entry.id   AF-A0A0W8EXC7-F1
#
_cell.length_a   1.000
_cell.length_b   1.000
_cell.length_c   1.000
_cell.angle_alpha   90.00
_cell.angle_beta   90.00
_cell.angle_gamma   90.00
#
_symmetry.space_group_name_H-M   'P 1'
#
loop_
_entity.id
_entity.type
_entity.pdbx_description
1 polymer ?
#
loop_
_entity_poly.entity_id
_entity_poly.type
_entity_poly.pdbx_seq_one_letter_code
_entity_poly.pdbx_strand_id
1 'polypeptide(L)'
;MQGSLSTTTISGCGEINPLENDPCMRTIGPGTHILVNGGDGYIMGTGTRSSAEHPNLSFFADLTGMDPDMMGGFATSAGPECLVSCAVPIPVLDEHSLQALSVLHEQIPLPVADVADRTPLASTTYGEVWNGTDRIIRFEPSLCTSCEHCSAAARCPTGAISPGGRIDYHHCVHCGTCTFTCPAHAYIGNLGSLTVNTSQVPVTLRQSSLTHAMRLCERLKHRIVKGEFFLTGPSGE
;
A
#
# COMPACT_ATOMS: atom_id res chain seq x y z
N MET A 1 27.26 3.97 -4.31
CA MET A 1 26.99 4.50 -5.66
C MET A 1 25.68 5.27 -5.54
N GLN A 2 25.73 6.61 -5.56
CA GLN A 2 24.50 7.43 -5.57
C GLN A 2 23.69 7.08 -6.80
N GLY A 3 22.40 6.78 -6.62
CA GLY A 3 21.48 6.56 -7.74
C GLY A 3 21.33 7.83 -8.59
N SER A 4 21.15 7.69 -9.89
CA SER A 4 21.01 8.83 -10.83
C SER A 4 19.70 9.62 -10.71
N LEU A 5 18.96 9.49 -9.61
CA LEU A 5 17.60 10.03 -9.42
C LEU A 5 16.68 9.73 -10.63
N SER A 6 16.79 8.52 -11.18
CA SER A 6 16.06 8.13 -12.40
C SER A 6 14.67 7.59 -12.13
N THR A 7 14.46 6.97 -10.97
CA THR A 7 13.18 6.34 -10.58
C THR A 7 13.00 6.38 -9.08
N THR A 8 11.76 6.42 -8.62
CA THR A 8 11.39 6.24 -7.20
C THR A 8 10.48 5.05 -7.01
N THR A 9 10.58 4.45 -5.83
CA THR A 9 9.64 3.43 -5.35
C THR A 9 9.05 3.90 -4.04
N ILE A 10 7.76 3.68 -3.82
CA ILE A 10 7.06 4.12 -2.61
C ILE A 10 6.38 2.95 -1.92
N SER A 11 6.10 3.10 -0.63
CA SER A 11 5.27 2.21 0.16
C SER A 11 4.31 3.05 0.99
N GLY A 12 3.12 2.54 1.26
CA GLY A 12 2.08 3.19 2.05
C GLY A 12 0.86 3.66 1.25
N CYS A 13 -0.30 3.69 1.92
CA CYS A 13 -1.59 4.07 1.33
C CYS A 13 -2.03 5.50 1.69
N GLY A 14 -1.13 6.32 2.24
CA GLY A 14 -1.42 7.72 2.58
C GLY A 14 -2.60 7.86 3.54
N GLU A 15 -3.61 8.65 3.17
CA GLU A 15 -4.71 9.08 4.05
C GLU A 15 -5.54 7.97 4.66
N ILE A 16 -5.53 6.76 4.11
CA ILE A 16 -6.28 5.62 4.68
C ILE A 16 -5.40 4.71 5.56
N ASN A 17 -4.14 5.06 5.79
CA ASN A 17 -3.28 4.32 6.70
C ASN A 17 -3.81 4.47 8.15
N PRO A 18 -4.14 3.37 8.85
CA PRO A 18 -4.67 3.44 10.21
C PRO A 18 -3.80 4.24 11.19
N LEU A 19 -2.48 4.18 11.05
CA LEU A 19 -1.55 4.88 11.94
C LEU A 19 -1.53 6.40 11.71
N GLU A 20 -1.85 6.86 10.50
CA GLU A 20 -2.01 8.30 10.22
C GLU A 20 -3.35 8.82 10.75
N ASN A 21 -4.34 7.93 10.88
CA ASN A 21 -5.68 8.24 11.38
C ASN A 21 -5.83 8.09 12.90
N ASP A 22 -4.85 7.47 13.58
CA ASP A 22 -4.74 7.41 15.03
C ASP A 22 -3.27 7.58 15.47
N PRO A 23 -2.66 8.77 15.23
CA PRO A 23 -1.23 8.99 15.44
C PRO A 23 -0.80 8.88 16.91
N CYS A 24 -1.74 9.06 17.84
CA CYS A 24 -1.51 8.92 19.28
C CYS A 24 -1.86 7.52 19.81
N MET A 25 -2.21 6.56 18.94
CA MET A 25 -2.53 5.17 19.30
C MET A 25 -3.60 5.08 20.39
N ARG A 26 -4.63 5.95 20.32
CA ARG A 26 -5.71 6.03 21.32
C ARG A 26 -6.70 4.87 21.19
N THR A 27 -6.83 4.34 19.98
CA THR A 27 -7.80 3.30 19.59
C THR A 27 -7.10 2.04 19.07
N ILE A 28 -5.92 2.19 18.50
CA ILE A 28 -5.09 1.09 18.00
C ILE A 28 -4.12 0.66 19.10
N GLY A 29 -4.29 -0.55 19.62
CA GLY A 29 -3.39 -1.13 20.62
C GLY A 29 -3.64 -2.62 20.80
N PRO A 30 -2.86 -3.31 21.66
CA PRO A 30 -3.02 -4.74 21.89
C PRO A 30 -4.47 -5.12 22.19
N GLY A 31 -5.06 -6.08 21.48
CA GLY A 31 -6.45 -6.48 21.64
C GLY A 31 -7.47 -5.75 20.77
N THR A 32 -7.08 -4.67 20.07
CA THR A 32 -7.94 -4.04 19.05
C THR A 32 -8.25 -5.06 17.94
N HIS A 33 -9.55 -5.28 17.71
CA HIS A 33 -10.08 -6.18 16.68
C HIS A 33 -9.99 -5.49 15.33
N ILE A 34 -9.43 -6.19 14.35
CA ILE A 34 -9.11 -5.66 13.02
C ILE A 34 -9.48 -6.70 11.95
N LEU A 35 -9.51 -6.28 10.69
CA LEU A 35 -9.39 -7.22 9.59
C LEU A 35 -7.93 -7.37 9.17
N VAL A 36 -7.49 -8.61 8.97
CA VAL A 36 -6.20 -8.96 8.34
C VAL A 36 -6.52 -9.77 7.09
N ASN A 37 -6.12 -9.27 5.93
CA ASN A 37 -6.46 -9.83 4.62
C ASN A 37 -7.96 -10.17 4.49
N GLY A 38 -8.85 -9.37 5.09
CA GLY A 38 -10.30 -9.57 5.06
C GLY A 38 -10.89 -10.56 6.08
N GLY A 39 -10.05 -11.32 6.79
CA GLY A 39 -10.43 -12.18 7.92
C GLY A 39 -10.24 -11.48 9.27
N ASP A 40 -10.78 -12.06 10.35
CA ASP A 40 -10.68 -11.52 11.70
C ASP A 40 -9.26 -11.65 12.27
N GLY A 41 -8.77 -10.59 12.89
CA GLY A 41 -7.46 -10.54 13.53
C GLY A 41 -7.40 -9.54 14.67
N TYR A 42 -6.32 -9.57 15.43
CA TYR A 42 -6.14 -8.71 16.59
C TYR A 42 -4.73 -8.14 16.63
N ILE A 43 -4.62 -6.88 17.02
CA ILE A 43 -3.34 -6.25 17.30
C ILE A 43 -2.70 -6.94 18.51
N MET A 44 -1.42 -7.32 18.37
CA MET A 44 -0.60 -7.87 19.45
C MET A 44 0.24 -6.78 20.12
N GLY A 45 0.61 -5.74 19.38
CA GLY A 45 1.42 -4.63 19.85
C GLY A 45 2.18 -3.97 18.70
N THR A 46 3.33 -3.39 19.02
CA THR A 46 4.23 -2.81 18.01
C THR A 46 5.04 -3.88 17.29
N GLY A 47 5.42 -3.62 16.04
CA GLY A 47 6.33 -4.49 15.31
C GLY A 47 7.79 -4.28 15.73
N THR A 48 8.66 -5.21 15.31
CA THR A 48 10.05 -5.31 15.80
C THR A 48 10.95 -4.13 15.45
N ARG A 49 10.58 -3.35 14.42
CA ARG A 49 11.31 -2.15 13.98
C ARG A 49 10.55 -0.86 14.28
N SER A 50 9.51 -0.91 15.11
CA SER A 50 8.70 0.27 15.44
C SER A 50 9.52 1.28 16.23
N SER A 51 9.44 2.54 15.84
CA SER A 51 9.87 3.70 16.64
C SER A 51 8.72 4.69 16.78
N ALA A 52 8.92 5.78 17.52
CA ALA A 52 7.93 6.85 17.63
C ALA A 52 7.72 7.57 16.29
N GLU A 53 8.79 7.74 15.51
CA GLU A 53 8.79 8.39 14.20
C GLU A 53 8.30 7.47 13.08
N HIS A 54 8.48 6.15 13.25
CA HIS A 54 8.12 5.14 12.27
C HIS A 54 7.34 4.00 12.94
N PRO A 55 6.09 4.27 13.35
CA PRO A 55 5.26 3.28 14.00
C PRO A 55 4.93 2.13 13.05
N ASN A 56 4.92 0.90 13.57
CA ASN A 56 4.38 -0.26 12.86
C ASN A 56 3.72 -1.23 13.83
N LEU A 57 2.81 -2.03 13.30
CA LEU A 57 1.95 -2.93 14.05
C LEU A 57 2.43 -4.37 13.92
N SER A 58 2.24 -5.14 14.99
CA SER A 58 2.28 -6.59 14.99
C SER A 58 0.90 -7.11 15.34
N PHE A 59 0.42 -8.11 14.61
CA PHE A 59 -0.93 -8.67 14.78
C PHE A 59 -0.94 -10.15 14.43
N PHE A 60 -1.97 -10.84 14.90
CA PHE A 60 -2.25 -12.24 14.57
C PHE A 60 -3.68 -12.37 14.04
N ALA A 61 -3.91 -13.37 13.20
CA ALA A 61 -5.21 -13.64 12.60
C ALA A 61 -5.31 -15.12 12.21
N ASP A 62 -6.53 -15.63 12.15
CA ASP A 62 -6.80 -16.94 11.55
C ASP A 62 -6.79 -16.80 10.02
N LEU A 63 -6.12 -17.72 9.33
CA LEU A 63 -6.14 -17.78 7.87
C LEU A 63 -7.53 -18.22 7.35
N THR A 64 -8.28 -18.95 8.17
CA THR A 64 -9.61 -19.46 7.86
C THR A 64 -10.60 -18.29 7.79
N GLY A 65 -10.88 -17.80 6.58
CA GLY A 65 -11.78 -16.67 6.34
C GLY A 65 -11.10 -15.43 5.75
N MET A 66 -9.77 -15.47 5.57
CA MET A 66 -9.07 -14.47 4.76
C MET A 66 -9.51 -14.54 3.29
N ASP A 67 -9.43 -13.39 2.64
CA ASP A 67 -9.63 -13.22 1.21
C ASP A 67 -8.25 -13.32 0.51
N PRO A 68 -8.02 -14.32 -0.36
CA PRO A 68 -6.74 -14.48 -1.03
C PRO A 68 -6.38 -13.28 -1.92
N ASP A 69 -7.35 -12.52 -2.42
CA ASP A 69 -7.09 -11.32 -3.23
C ASP A 69 -6.48 -10.16 -2.38
N MET A 70 -6.55 -10.27 -1.06
CA MET A 70 -6.03 -9.28 -0.10
C MET A 70 -4.68 -9.69 0.52
N MET A 71 -4.16 -10.85 0.14
CA MET A 71 -2.87 -11.39 0.56
C MET A 71 -2.02 -11.66 -0.68
N GLY A 72 -0.81 -11.09 -0.76
CA GLY A 72 0.00 -11.17 -1.98
C GLY A 72 1.42 -11.62 -1.73
N GLY A 73 2.03 -12.30 -2.70
CA GLY A 73 3.49 -12.44 -2.78
C GLY A 73 4.08 -11.28 -3.57
N PHE A 74 5.19 -10.72 -3.12
CA PHE A 74 5.90 -9.64 -3.80
C PHE A 74 7.40 -9.95 -3.88
N ALA A 75 7.90 -10.22 -5.07
CA ALA A 75 9.32 -10.45 -5.29
C ALA A 75 10.10 -9.13 -5.17
N THR A 76 11.07 -9.10 -4.26
CA THR A 76 12.00 -7.99 -4.08
C THR A 76 13.43 -8.43 -4.42
N SER A 77 14.36 -7.48 -4.47
CA SER A 77 15.78 -7.78 -4.60
C SER A 77 16.36 -8.55 -3.40
N ALA A 78 15.68 -8.53 -2.24
CA ALA A 78 16.07 -9.26 -1.04
C ALA A 78 15.42 -10.65 -0.93
N GLY A 79 14.51 -10.98 -1.85
CA GLY A 79 13.74 -12.22 -1.83
C GLY A 79 12.23 -11.99 -1.86
N PRO A 80 11.43 -13.06 -1.74
CA PRO A 80 9.98 -12.97 -1.69
C PRO A 80 9.51 -12.35 -0.36
N GLU A 81 8.60 -11.40 -0.45
CA GLU A 81 7.92 -10.78 0.68
C GLU A 81 6.42 -11.09 0.64
N CYS A 82 5.79 -11.16 1.81
CA CYS A 82 4.33 -11.28 1.92
C CYS A 82 3.72 -9.89 2.08
N LEU A 83 2.90 -9.47 1.12
CA LEU A 83 2.00 -8.35 1.28
C LEU A 83 0.83 -8.77 2.17
N VAL A 84 0.71 -8.07 3.27
CA VAL A 84 -0.37 -8.23 4.24
C VAL A 84 -1.13 -6.91 4.30
N SER A 85 -2.45 -7.00 4.22
CA SER A 85 -3.34 -5.86 4.35
C SER A 85 -4.04 -5.92 5.71
N CYS A 86 -4.24 -4.75 6.32
CA CYS A 86 -5.03 -4.63 7.53
C CYS A 86 -6.00 -3.44 7.43
N ALA A 87 -7.17 -3.59 8.05
CA ALA A 87 -8.11 -2.49 8.26
C ALA A 87 -8.50 -2.44 9.72
N VAL A 88 -8.39 -1.25 10.30
CA VAL A 88 -8.63 -1.00 11.72
C VAL A 88 -9.85 -0.08 11.85
N PRO A 89 -10.87 -0.46 12.64
CA PRO A 89 -11.98 0.44 12.92
C PRO A 89 -11.55 1.51 13.91
N ILE A 90 -11.57 2.77 13.50
CA ILE A 90 -11.26 3.91 14.36
C ILE A 90 -12.57 4.63 14.72
N PRO A 91 -13.07 4.50 15.95
CA PRO A 91 -14.30 5.19 16.36
C PRO A 91 -14.07 6.70 16.51
N VAL A 92 -15.08 7.49 16.11
CA VAL A 92 -15.12 8.93 16.37
C VAL A 92 -15.62 9.14 17.80
N LEU A 93 -14.70 9.31 18.75
CA LEU A 93 -15.03 9.48 20.17
C LEU A 93 -15.09 10.95 20.60
N ASP A 94 -14.31 11.79 19.94
CA ASP A 94 -14.22 13.23 20.20
C ASP A 94 -13.66 13.98 18.97
N GLU A 95 -13.53 15.29 19.14
CA GLU A 95 -13.00 16.19 18.12
C GLU A 95 -11.56 15.85 17.71
N HIS A 96 -10.73 15.31 18.61
CA HIS A 96 -9.37 14.91 18.26
C HIS A 96 -9.38 13.68 17.34
N SER A 97 -10.23 12.68 17.60
CA SER A 97 -10.40 11.56 16.66
C SER A 97 -10.87 12.05 15.29
N LEU A 98 -11.82 12.99 15.24
CA LEU A 98 -12.32 13.55 13.99
C LEU A 98 -11.23 14.31 13.21
N GLN A 99 -10.41 15.09 13.90
CA GLN A 99 -9.29 15.82 13.29
C GLN A 99 -8.23 14.87 12.71
N ALA A 100 -7.87 13.82 13.44
CA ALA A 100 -6.94 12.81 12.94
C ALA A 100 -7.47 12.08 11.69
N LEU A 101 -8.77 11.75 11.67
CA LEU A 101 -9.45 11.14 10.52
C LEU A 101 -9.60 12.05 9.30
N SER A 102 -9.35 13.36 9.46
CA SER A 102 -9.48 14.35 8.39
C SER A 102 -8.16 14.62 7.66
N VAL A 103 -7.11 13.85 7.94
CA VAL A 103 -5.80 13.97 7.28
C VAL A 103 -5.91 13.61 5.79
N LEU A 104 -5.29 14.42 4.94
CA LEU A 104 -5.23 14.20 3.49
C LEU A 104 -3.83 13.77 3.05
N HIS A 105 -3.74 13.17 1.86
CA HIS A 105 -2.47 12.74 1.27
C HIS A 105 -1.38 13.82 1.27
N GLU A 106 -1.70 15.07 0.94
CA GLU A 106 -0.76 16.21 0.93
C GLU A 106 -0.32 16.68 2.32
N GLN A 107 -0.92 16.16 3.39
CA GLN A 107 -0.56 16.49 4.77
C GLN A 107 0.33 15.43 5.40
N ILE A 108 0.49 14.27 4.77
CA ILE A 108 1.26 13.14 5.30
C ILE A 108 2.68 13.19 4.73
N PRO A 109 3.71 13.42 5.56
CA PRO A 109 5.10 13.45 5.11
C PRO A 109 5.53 12.12 4.49
N LEU A 110 6.28 12.21 3.40
CA LEU A 110 6.89 11.07 2.72
C LEU A 110 8.41 11.33 2.60
N PRO A 111 9.23 10.77 3.51
CA PRO A 111 10.67 10.92 3.43
C PRO A 111 11.23 10.19 2.20
N VAL A 112 12.14 10.84 1.48
CA VAL A 112 12.83 10.27 0.32
C VAL A 112 14.28 9.99 0.70
N ALA A 113 14.74 8.76 0.48
CA ALA A 113 16.10 8.34 0.79
C ALA A 113 16.70 7.49 -0.33
N ASP A 114 18.02 7.47 -0.45
CA ASP A 114 18.72 6.59 -1.39
C ASP A 114 18.48 5.12 -0.99
N VAL A 115 18.16 4.28 -1.97
CA VAL A 115 17.81 2.88 -1.74
C VAL A 115 19.00 2.05 -1.23
N ALA A 116 20.23 2.44 -1.56
CA ALA A 116 21.43 1.68 -1.26
C ALA A 116 21.89 1.86 0.20
N ASP A 117 21.85 3.08 0.72
CA ASP A 117 22.42 3.42 2.03
C ASP A 117 21.44 4.15 2.96
N ARG A 118 20.21 4.39 2.52
CA ARG A 118 19.15 5.10 3.27
C ARG A 118 19.50 6.53 3.64
N THR A 119 20.49 7.14 2.97
CA THR A 119 20.79 8.56 3.13
C THR A 119 19.57 9.38 2.75
N PRO A 120 19.04 10.25 3.63
CA PRO A 120 17.94 11.14 3.31
C PRO A 120 18.32 12.08 2.15
N LEU A 121 17.44 12.20 1.16
CA LEU A 121 17.63 13.01 -0.04
C LEU A 121 16.69 14.21 -0.08
N ALA A 122 15.44 14.02 0.34
CA ALA A 122 14.40 15.05 0.38
C ALA A 122 13.25 14.60 1.29
N SER A 123 12.26 15.48 1.46
CA SER A 123 10.96 15.13 2.05
C SER A 123 9.87 15.70 1.14
N THR A 124 8.85 14.89 0.87
CA THR A 124 7.65 15.27 0.11
C THR A 124 6.42 14.82 0.88
N THR A 125 5.28 14.61 0.21
CA THR A 125 4.04 14.12 0.81
C THR A 125 3.43 13.01 -0.05
N TYR A 126 2.53 12.23 0.52
CA TYR A 126 1.77 11.24 -0.25
C TYR A 126 0.89 11.87 -1.34
N GLY A 127 0.64 13.18 -1.29
CA GLY A 127 -0.10 13.92 -2.31
C GLY A 127 0.49 13.74 -3.70
N GLU A 128 1.83 13.79 -3.84
CA GLU A 128 2.52 13.59 -5.13
C GLU A 128 2.38 12.16 -5.68
N VAL A 129 2.06 11.19 -4.81
CA VAL A 129 1.85 9.79 -5.19
C VAL A 129 0.39 9.52 -5.54
N TRP A 130 -0.55 9.97 -4.71
CA TRP A 130 -1.94 9.50 -4.78
C TRP A 130 -2.95 10.52 -5.31
N ASN A 131 -2.65 11.82 -5.28
CA ASN A 131 -3.57 12.85 -5.80
C ASN A 131 -3.49 12.92 -7.33
N GLY A 132 -4.63 12.75 -7.99
CA GLY A 132 -4.72 12.86 -9.46
C GLY A 132 -3.99 11.75 -10.24
N THR A 133 -3.64 10.64 -9.58
CA THR A 133 -2.94 9.50 -10.21
C THR A 133 -3.87 8.28 -10.35
N ASP A 134 -3.52 7.35 -11.23
CA ASP A 134 -4.30 6.14 -11.43
C ASP A 134 -4.08 5.17 -10.27
N ARG A 135 -5.17 4.59 -9.74
CA ARG A 135 -5.14 3.55 -8.69
C ARG A 135 -5.14 2.13 -9.25
N ILE A 136 -5.46 2.00 -10.54
CA ILE A 136 -5.64 0.73 -11.26
C ILE A 136 -4.81 0.81 -12.54
N ILE A 137 -4.00 -0.23 -12.77
CA ILE A 137 -3.28 -0.41 -14.03
C ILE A 137 -4.17 -1.15 -15.02
N ARG A 138 -4.24 -0.62 -16.25
CA ARG A 138 -5.01 -1.21 -17.36
C ARG A 138 -4.06 -1.80 -18.40
N PHE A 139 -4.49 -2.85 -19.08
CA PHE A 139 -3.79 -3.40 -20.25
C PHE A 139 -4.54 -2.98 -21.51
N GLU A 140 -3.82 -2.45 -22.50
CA GLU A 140 -4.34 -2.04 -23.80
C GLU A 140 -3.82 -3.01 -24.88
N PRO A 141 -4.64 -4.01 -25.30
CA PRO A 141 -4.22 -5.02 -26.25
C PRO A 141 -3.77 -4.45 -27.60
N SER A 142 -4.32 -3.31 -28.03
CA SER A 142 -3.96 -2.72 -29.33
C SER A 142 -2.53 -2.17 -29.37
N LEU A 143 -1.95 -1.88 -28.21
CA LEU A 143 -0.56 -1.42 -28.08
C LEU A 143 0.41 -2.59 -27.90
N CYS A 144 -0.07 -3.79 -27.55
CA CYS A 144 0.77 -4.95 -27.32
C CYS A 144 1.35 -5.48 -28.63
N THR A 145 2.68 -5.59 -28.70
CA THR A 145 3.40 -6.11 -29.88
C THR A 145 3.62 -7.62 -29.86
N SER A 146 3.04 -8.33 -28.87
CA SER A 146 3.21 -9.78 -28.70
C SER A 146 4.67 -10.23 -28.72
N CYS A 147 5.52 -9.55 -27.93
CA CYS A 147 6.94 -9.87 -27.80
C CYS A 147 7.18 -11.35 -27.49
N GLU A 148 8.25 -11.93 -28.04
CA GLU A 148 8.69 -13.30 -27.72
C GLU A 148 8.95 -13.45 -26.21
N HIS A 149 9.61 -12.45 -25.60
CA HIS A 149 9.82 -12.37 -24.15
C HIS A 149 9.21 -11.07 -23.61
N CYS A 150 8.14 -11.19 -22.81
CA CYS A 150 7.47 -10.03 -22.22
C CYS A 150 8.25 -9.53 -21.00
N SER A 151 8.97 -8.41 -21.15
CA SER A 151 9.72 -7.76 -20.05
C SER A 151 8.84 -7.36 -18.87
N ALA A 152 7.58 -6.96 -19.13
CA ALA A 152 6.62 -6.61 -18.09
C ALA A 152 6.22 -7.84 -17.26
N ALA A 153 5.96 -8.97 -17.91
CA ALA A 153 5.66 -10.23 -17.20
C ALA A 153 6.87 -10.71 -16.40
N ALA A 154 8.07 -10.71 -17.01
CA ALA A 154 9.30 -11.13 -16.36
C ALA A 154 9.69 -10.28 -15.15
N ARG A 155 9.27 -9.01 -15.10
CA ARG A 155 9.53 -8.08 -13.99
C ARG A 155 8.31 -7.84 -13.10
N CYS A 156 7.18 -8.51 -13.34
CA CYS A 156 6.00 -8.35 -12.51
C CYS A 156 6.28 -8.94 -11.12
N PRO A 157 6.33 -8.12 -10.05
CA PRO A 157 6.75 -8.61 -8.74
C PRO A 157 5.75 -9.58 -8.11
N THR A 158 4.49 -9.56 -8.56
CA THR A 158 3.44 -10.47 -8.09
C THR A 158 3.12 -11.59 -9.07
N GLY A 159 3.81 -11.67 -10.21
CA GLY A 159 3.53 -12.66 -11.25
C GLY A 159 2.17 -12.51 -11.93
N ALA A 160 1.51 -11.36 -11.81
CA ALA A 160 0.13 -11.13 -12.23
C ALA A 160 -0.09 -10.92 -13.74
N ILE A 161 0.91 -11.15 -14.58
CA ILE A 161 0.77 -10.98 -16.04
C ILE A 161 0.77 -12.36 -16.69
N SER A 162 -0.39 -12.73 -17.24
CA SER A 162 -0.59 -14.01 -17.92
C SER A 162 0.07 -14.04 -19.31
N PRO A 163 0.30 -15.22 -19.90
CA PRO A 163 0.68 -15.34 -21.31
C PRO A 163 -0.25 -14.53 -22.22
N GLY A 164 0.32 -13.76 -23.14
CA GLY A 164 -0.42 -12.80 -23.97
C GLY A 164 -0.58 -11.40 -23.38
N GLY A 165 -0.03 -11.14 -22.19
CA GLY A 165 0.09 -9.79 -21.61
C GLY A 165 -1.13 -9.31 -20.81
N ARG A 166 -2.16 -10.15 -20.64
CA ARG A 166 -3.32 -9.79 -19.80
C ARG A 166 -2.92 -9.73 -18.33
N ILE A 167 -3.53 -8.79 -17.60
CA ILE A 167 -3.38 -8.68 -16.16
C ILE A 167 -4.39 -9.62 -15.49
N ASP A 168 -3.93 -10.49 -14.62
CA ASP A 168 -4.75 -11.17 -13.64
C ASP A 168 -4.94 -10.26 -12.42
N TYR A 169 -6.15 -9.73 -12.27
CA TYR A 169 -6.48 -8.80 -11.20
C TYR A 169 -6.65 -9.45 -9.81
N HIS A 170 -6.68 -10.78 -9.72
CA HIS A 170 -6.63 -11.48 -8.43
C HIS A 170 -5.22 -11.47 -7.84
N HIS A 171 -4.18 -11.41 -8.68
CA HIS A 171 -2.77 -11.35 -8.25
C HIS A 171 -2.16 -9.94 -8.37
N CYS A 172 -2.75 -9.05 -9.17
CA CYS A 172 -2.17 -7.74 -9.46
C CYS A 172 -2.40 -6.76 -8.32
N VAL A 173 -1.34 -6.26 -7.69
CA VAL A 173 -1.44 -5.21 -6.65
C VAL A 173 -1.36 -3.78 -7.20
N HIS A 174 -1.50 -3.59 -8.52
CA HIS A 174 -1.38 -2.28 -9.18
C HIS A 174 -0.10 -1.50 -8.86
N CYS A 175 1.01 -2.20 -8.61
CA CYS A 175 2.29 -1.56 -8.28
C CYS A 175 2.84 -0.68 -9.42
N GLY A 176 2.46 -0.94 -10.67
CA GLY A 176 2.83 -0.11 -11.80
C GLY A 176 4.14 -0.50 -12.51
N THR A 177 4.90 -1.48 -12.03
CA THR A 177 6.16 -1.93 -12.66
C THR A 177 6.02 -2.21 -14.17
N CYS A 178 4.88 -2.73 -14.61
CA CYS A 178 4.61 -3.04 -16.01
C CYS A 178 4.45 -1.80 -16.91
N THR A 179 4.03 -0.64 -16.38
CA THR A 179 3.90 0.60 -17.16
C THR A 179 5.27 1.15 -17.55
N PHE A 180 6.28 0.94 -16.70
CA PHE A 180 7.66 1.35 -16.93
C PHE A 180 8.47 0.33 -17.74
N THR A 181 8.20 -0.96 -17.57
CA THR A 181 9.04 -2.04 -18.13
C THR A 181 8.60 -2.54 -19.50
N CYS A 182 7.35 -2.29 -19.91
CA CYS A 182 6.85 -2.66 -21.23
C CYS A 182 7.33 -1.64 -22.28
N PRO A 183 8.17 -2.03 -23.26
CA PRO A 183 8.68 -1.10 -24.27
C PRO A 183 7.59 -0.62 -25.24
N ALA A 184 6.49 -1.37 -25.36
CA ALA A 184 5.36 -1.00 -26.20
C ALA A 184 4.31 -0.13 -25.46
N HIS A 185 4.53 0.15 -24.17
CA HIS A 185 3.60 0.90 -23.32
C HIS A 185 2.17 0.36 -23.32
N ALA A 186 2.02 -0.97 -23.42
CA ALA A 186 0.72 -1.64 -23.42
C ALA A 186 0.03 -1.68 -22.04
N TYR A 187 0.71 -1.23 -20.98
CA TYR A 187 0.14 -1.11 -19.64
C TYR A 187 0.04 0.36 -19.26
N ILE A 188 -1.16 0.80 -18.91
CA ILE A 188 -1.51 2.21 -18.74
C ILE A 188 -1.82 2.49 -17.27
N GLY A 189 -1.16 3.51 -16.73
CA GLY A 189 -1.44 4.10 -15.42
C GLY A 189 -0.43 5.19 -15.10
N ASN A 190 -0.92 6.37 -14.72
CA ASN A 190 -0.12 7.46 -14.17
C ASN A 190 0.19 7.15 -12.70
N LEU A 191 1.47 7.00 -12.35
CA LEU A 191 1.90 6.70 -10.98
C LEU A 191 2.33 7.95 -10.18
N GLY A 192 2.36 9.11 -10.83
CA GLY A 192 2.94 10.33 -10.26
C GLY A 192 4.46 10.37 -10.34
N SER A 193 5.00 11.47 -9.82
CA SER A 193 6.44 11.75 -9.73
C SER A 193 6.70 12.44 -8.40
N LEU A 194 7.85 12.17 -7.80
CA LEU A 194 8.26 12.85 -6.57
C LEU A 194 9.19 14.02 -6.89
N THR A 195 8.99 15.13 -6.20
CA THR A 195 9.94 16.24 -6.20
C THR A 195 11.10 15.90 -5.27
N VAL A 196 12.29 15.68 -5.85
CA VAL A 196 13.52 15.42 -5.10
C VAL A 196 14.50 16.55 -5.41
N ASN A 197 14.73 17.42 -4.42
CA ASN A 197 15.44 18.69 -4.59
C ASN A 197 14.77 19.57 -5.67
N THR A 198 15.36 19.66 -6.85
CA THR A 198 14.82 20.41 -8.00
C THR A 198 14.34 19.51 -9.14
N SER A 199 14.48 18.19 -9.00
CA SER A 199 14.19 17.21 -10.05
C SER A 199 12.85 16.53 -9.81
N GLN A 200 12.10 16.30 -10.89
CA GLN A 200 10.94 15.42 -10.89
C GLN A 200 11.40 14.00 -11.18
N VAL A 201 11.19 13.08 -10.23
CA VAL A 201 11.61 11.68 -10.36
C VAL A 201 10.37 10.79 -10.44
N PRO A 202 10.15 10.06 -11.55
CA PRO A 202 8.93 9.28 -11.73
C PRO A 202 8.82 8.14 -10.72
N VAL A 203 7.61 7.91 -10.20
CA VAL A 203 7.29 6.71 -9.42
C VAL A 203 7.13 5.56 -10.41
N THR A 204 7.95 4.52 -10.27
CA THR A 204 7.91 3.34 -11.18
C THR A 204 7.38 2.09 -10.50
N LEU A 205 7.27 2.12 -9.16
CA LEU A 205 6.78 1.01 -8.37
C LEU A 205 6.16 1.52 -7.06
N ARG A 206 4.90 1.15 -6.82
CA ARG A 206 4.21 1.29 -5.54
C ARG A 206 4.15 -0.07 -4.84
N GLN A 207 4.77 -0.21 -3.68
CA GLN A 207 4.78 -1.42 -2.85
C GLN A 207 3.48 -1.60 -2.05
N SER A 208 2.48 -0.75 -2.30
CA SER A 208 1.18 -0.79 -1.66
C SER A 208 0.08 -0.51 -2.68
N SER A 209 -1.11 -1.04 -2.42
CA SER A 209 -2.28 -0.84 -3.28
C SER A 209 -3.36 -0.08 -2.54
N LEU A 210 -3.56 1.18 -2.93
CA LEU A 210 -4.67 1.98 -2.44
C LEU A 210 -6.02 1.33 -2.79
N THR A 211 -6.13 0.69 -3.97
CA THR A 211 -7.34 -0.02 -4.40
C THR A 211 -7.70 -1.20 -3.47
N HIS A 212 -6.72 -2.04 -3.10
CA HIS A 212 -6.97 -3.15 -2.18
C HIS A 212 -7.28 -2.67 -0.77
N ALA A 213 -6.54 -1.67 -0.28
CA ALA A 213 -6.78 -1.10 1.03
C ALA A 213 -8.19 -0.47 1.14
N MET A 214 -8.66 0.25 0.12
CA MET A 214 -10.04 0.76 0.07
C MET A 214 -11.09 -0.36 0.06
N ARG A 215 -10.86 -1.43 -0.71
CA ARG A 215 -11.76 -2.60 -0.70
C ARG A 215 -11.83 -3.25 0.68
N LEU A 216 -10.71 -3.32 1.39
CA LEU A 216 -10.66 -3.85 2.76
C LEU A 216 -11.41 -2.93 3.75
N CYS A 217 -11.29 -1.61 3.61
CA CYS A 217 -12.08 -0.64 4.38
C CYS A 217 -13.59 -0.81 4.14
N GLU A 218 -14.03 -0.95 2.89
CA GLU A 218 -15.45 -1.18 2.57
C GLU A 218 -15.95 -2.52 3.13
N ARG A 219 -15.13 -3.58 3.08
CA ARG A 219 -15.46 -4.87 3.71
C ARG A 219 -15.64 -4.74 5.22
N LEU A 220 -14.72 -4.05 5.92
CA LEU A 220 -14.84 -3.80 7.36
C LEU A 220 -16.10 -3.01 7.69
N LYS A 221 -16.34 -1.91 6.98
CA LYS A 221 -17.55 -1.08 7.12
C LYS A 221 -18.82 -1.90 6.95
N HIS A 222 -18.89 -2.74 5.93
CA HIS A 222 -20.05 -3.60 5.67
C HIS A 222 -20.30 -4.59 6.80
N ARG A 223 -19.24 -5.24 7.33
CA ARG A 223 -19.38 -6.16 8.47
C ARG A 223 -19.82 -5.45 9.75
N ILE A 224 -19.32 -4.24 10.01
CA ILE A 224 -19.76 -3.41 11.15
C ILE A 224 -21.26 -3.10 11.04
N VAL A 225 -21.70 -2.57 9.88
CA VAL A 225 -23.10 -2.18 9.66
C VAL A 225 -24.06 -3.38 9.79
N LYS A 226 -23.61 -4.58 9.42
CA LYS A 226 -24.39 -5.81 9.56
C LYS A 226 -24.39 -6.42 10.97
N GLY A 227 -23.58 -5.91 11.89
CA GLY A 227 -23.39 -6.52 13.21
C GLY A 227 -22.59 -7.83 13.18
N GLU A 228 -21.79 -8.05 12.13
CA GLU A 228 -20.90 -9.20 11.93
C GLU A 228 -19.46 -8.92 12.41
N PHE A 229 -19.22 -7.69 12.89
CA PHE A 229 -17.94 -7.25 13.41
C PHE A 229 -18.19 -6.31 14.60
N PHE A 230 -17.59 -6.63 15.75
CA PHE A 230 -17.69 -5.82 16.97
C PHE A 230 -16.36 -5.13 17.24
N LEU A 231 -16.43 -3.84 17.56
CA LEU A 231 -15.25 -3.06 17.90
C LEU A 231 -14.76 -3.49 19.28
N THR A 232 -13.45 -3.63 19.41
CA THR A 232 -12.76 -3.72 20.70
C THR A 232 -11.72 -2.61 20.77
N GLY A 233 -11.50 -2.09 21.98
CA GLY A 233 -10.40 -1.17 22.24
C GLY A 233 -9.13 -1.92 22.66
N PRO A 234 -8.03 -1.18 22.90
CA PRO A 234 -6.84 -1.74 23.52
C PRO A 234 -7.19 -2.41 24.86
N SER A 235 -6.77 -3.65 25.04
CA SER A 235 -6.89 -4.41 26.28
C SER A 235 -5.91 -3.83 27.32
N GLY A 236 -6.42 -2.96 28.19
CA GLY A 236 -5.64 -2.41 29.30
C GLY A 236 -5.92 -0.93 29.56
N GLU A 237 -7.09 -0.66 30.13
CA GLU A 237 -7.29 0.37 31.16
C GLU A 237 -7.97 -0.28 32.36
#